data_AF-A0A8T4NL86-F1
#
_entry.id   AF-A0A8T4NL86-F1
#
_cell.length_a   1.000
_cell.length_b   1.000
_cell.length_c   1.000
_cell.angle_alpha   90.00
_cell.angle_beta   90.00
_cell.angle_gamma   90.00
#
_symmetry.space_group_name_H-M   'P 1'
#
loop_
_entity.id
_entity.type
_entity.pdbx_description
1 polymer ?
#
loop_
_entity_poly.entity_id
_entity_poly.type
_entity_poly.pdbx_seq_one_letter_code
_entity_poly.pdbx_strand_id
1 'polypeptide(L)'
;MKIAGYVLGAIGILALIAPLAPVKKLIPFALPSQLTTGVLTIAGIVLIGLGIIFLRKEEKSSGKQHKEVPVYEGNRIVAYRRVSS
;
A
#
# COMPACT_ATOMS: atom_id res chain seq x y z
N MET A 1 0.94 8.19 3.18
CA MET A 1 0.87 7.82 1.74
C MET A 1 -0.03 6.60 1.48
N LYS A 2 -0.66 6.00 2.50
CA LYS A 2 -1.64 4.91 2.35
C LYS A 2 -2.72 5.20 1.31
N ILE A 3 -3.28 6.41 1.30
CA ILE A 3 -4.27 6.86 0.30
C ILE A 3 -3.74 6.66 -1.13
N ALA A 4 -2.48 7.02 -1.40
CA ALA A 4 -1.90 6.90 -2.74
C ALA A 4 -1.74 5.43 -3.14
N GLY A 5 -1.34 4.56 -2.21
CA GLY A 5 -1.26 3.12 -2.44
C GLY A 5 -2.63 2.47 -2.70
N TYR A 6 -3.67 2.88 -1.96
CA TYR A 6 -5.04 2.42 -2.20
C TYR A 6 -5.60 2.91 -3.54
N VAL A 7 -5.35 4.17 -3.91
CA VAL A 7 -5.76 4.72 -5.21
C VAL A 7 -5.04 4.00 -6.36
N LEU A 8 -3.73 3.79 -6.26
CA LEU A 8 -2.97 3.01 -7.25
C LEU A 8 -3.49 1.57 -7.36
N GLY A 9 -3.75 0.93 -6.23
CA GLY A 9 -4.30 -0.43 -6.18
C GLY A 9 -5.68 -0.52 -6.82
N ALA A 10 -6.57 0.43 -6.52
CA ALA A 10 -7.90 0.49 -7.10
C ALA A 10 -7.86 0.70 -8.62
N ILE A 11 -6.98 1.60 -9.10
CA ILE A 11 -6.78 1.83 -10.54
C ILE A 11 -6.21 0.58 -11.22
N GLY A 12 -5.25 -0.10 -10.59
CA GLY A 12 -4.68 -1.34 -11.11
C GLY A 12 -5.70 -2.48 -11.21
N ILE A 13 -6.56 -2.63 -10.20
CA ILE A 13 -7.67 -3.60 -10.21
C ILE A 13 -8.68 -3.25 -11.32
N LEU A 14 -9.08 -1.98 -11.45
CA LEU A 14 -9.99 -1.55 -12.50
C LEU A 14 -9.40 -1.80 -13.91
N ALA A 15 -8.11 -1.55 -14.11
CA ALA A 15 -7.42 -1.84 -15.36
C ALA A 15 -7.41 -3.34 -15.71
N LEU A 16 -7.36 -4.21 -14.70
CA LEU A 16 -7.37 -5.67 -14.87
C LEU A 16 -8.78 -6.23 -15.15
N ILE A 17 -9.81 -5.59 -14.61
CA ILE A 17 -11.21 -6.02 -14.77
C ILE A 17 -11.83 -5.40 -16.06
N ALA A 18 -11.40 -4.22 -16.49
CA ALA A 18 -11.83 -3.56 -17.73
C ALA A 18 -11.80 -4.44 -19.00
N PRO A 19 -10.79 -5.32 -19.24
CA PRO A 19 -10.79 -6.18 -20.41
C PRO A 19 -11.75 -7.38 -20.33
N LEU A 20 -12.35 -7.68 -19.16
CA LEU A 20 -13.26 -8.81 -19.00
C LEU A 20 -14.56 -8.61 -19.81
N ALA A 21 -14.97 -9.65 -20.53
CA ALA A 21 -16.21 -9.67 -21.32
C ALA A 21 -17.47 -9.17 -20.58
N PRO A 22 -17.73 -9.55 -19.31
CA PRO A 22 -18.89 -9.01 -18.58
C PRO A 22 -18.80 -7.50 -18.35
N VAL A 23 -17.60 -6.93 -18.14
CA VAL A 23 -17.42 -5.50 -17.90
C VAL A 23 -17.51 -4.68 -19.18
N LYS A 24 -16.99 -5.20 -20.30
CA LYS A 24 -17.17 -4.59 -21.63
C LYS A 24 -18.64 -4.50 -22.05
N LYS A 25 -19.50 -5.40 -21.57
CA LYS A 25 -20.95 -5.37 -21.82
C LYS A 25 -21.68 -4.35 -20.94
N LEU A 26 -21.18 -4.10 -19.73
CA LEU A 26 -21.76 -3.15 -18.78
C LEU A 26 -21.32 -1.71 -19.04
N ILE A 27 -20.12 -1.53 -19.57
CA ILE A 27 -19.54 -0.22 -19.86
C ILE A 27 -19.09 -0.24 -21.32
N PRO A 28 -19.83 0.40 -22.26
CA PRO A 28 -19.42 0.54 -23.65
C PRO A 28 -18.30 1.59 -23.76
N PHE A 29 -17.20 1.38 -23.05
CA PHE A 29 -16.01 2.19 -23.18
C PHE A 29 -15.22 1.65 -24.38
N ALA A 30 -15.11 2.47 -25.43
CA ALA A 30 -14.23 2.18 -26.56
C ALA A 30 -12.78 2.28 -26.07
N LEU A 31 -12.22 1.15 -25.63
CA LEU A 31 -10.79 1.04 -25.39
C LEU A 31 -10.07 1.38 -26.72
N PRO A 32 -9.11 2.32 -26.70
CA PRO A 32 -8.29 2.61 -27.87
C PRO A 32 -7.73 1.31 -28.46
N SER A 33 -7.82 1.12 -29.77
CA SER A 33 -7.37 -0.10 -30.47
C SER A 33 -5.87 -0.41 -30.25
N GLN A 34 -5.10 0.58 -29.81
CA GLN A 34 -3.69 0.47 -29.42
C GLN A 34 -3.49 -0.23 -28.07
N LEU A 35 -4.50 -0.21 -27.19
CA LEU A 35 -4.49 -0.89 -25.90
C LEU A 35 -5.00 -2.32 -26.11
N THR A 36 -4.09 -3.17 -26.60
CA THR A 36 -4.34 -4.61 -26.66
C THR A 36 -4.54 -5.16 -25.24
N THR A 37 -5.34 -6.22 -25.13
CA THR A 37 -5.63 -6.88 -23.84
C THR A 37 -4.36 -7.19 -23.05
N GLY A 38 -3.28 -7.58 -23.74
CA GLY A 38 -1.97 -7.86 -23.15
C GLY A 38 -1.27 -6.65 -22.53
N VAL A 39 -1.34 -5.47 -23.18
CA VAL A 39 -0.77 -4.24 -22.62
C VAL A 39 -1.53 -3.82 -21.37
N LEU A 40 -2.85 -3.98 -21.37
CA LEU A 40 -3.71 -3.59 -20.26
C LEU A 40 -3.50 -4.50 -19.03
N THR A 41 -3.34 -5.82 -19.23
CA THR A 41 -3.00 -6.74 -18.15
C THR A 41 -1.60 -6.48 -17.59
N ILE A 42 -0.59 -6.24 -18.44
CA ILE A 42 0.77 -5.92 -17.97
C ILE A 42 0.74 -4.61 -17.16
N ALA A 43 0.08 -3.57 -17.66
CA ALA A 43 -0.06 -2.30 -16.95
C ALA A 43 -0.80 -2.47 -15.61
N GLY A 44 -1.87 -3.25 -15.57
CA GLY A 44 -2.62 -3.56 -14.34
C GLY A 44 -1.76 -4.28 -13.30
N ILE A 45 -0.99 -5.29 -13.70
CA ILE A 45 -0.08 -6.03 -12.81
C ILE A 45 0.99 -5.09 -12.23
N VAL A 46 1.59 -4.23 -13.06
CA VAL A 46 2.61 -3.26 -12.63
C VAL A 46 2.02 -2.26 -11.62
N LEU A 47 0.82 -1.73 -11.89
CA LEU A 47 0.13 -0.80 -10.99
C LEU A 47 -0.21 -1.44 -9.65
N ILE A 48 -0.70 -2.68 -9.63
CA ILE A 48 -0.97 -3.42 -8.40
C ILE A 48 0.33 -3.68 -7.64
N GLY A 49 1.40 -4.11 -8.33
CA GLY A 49 2.71 -4.35 -7.73
C GLY A 49 3.28 -3.09 -7.06
N LEU A 50 3.25 -1.96 -7.76
CA LEU A 50 3.64 -0.66 -7.20
C LEU A 50 2.75 -0.25 -6.03
N GLY A 51 1.43 -0.43 -6.14
CA GLY A 51 0.48 -0.17 -5.06
C GLY A 51 0.83 -0.97 -3.79
N ILE A 52 1.12 -2.25 -3.91
CA ILE A 52 1.52 -3.13 -2.78
C ILE A 52 2.86 -2.67 -2.19
N ILE A 53 3.84 -2.30 -3.02
CA ILE A 53 5.13 -1.79 -2.55
C ILE A 53 4.95 -0.50 -1.75
N PHE A 54 4.13 0.43 -2.24
CA PHE A 54 3.82 1.68 -1.54
C PHE A 54 3.05 1.45 -0.24
N LEU A 55 2.13 0.48 -0.20
CA LEU A 55 1.40 0.11 1.01
C LEU A 55 2.32 -0.53 2.07
N ARG A 56 3.26 -1.38 1.65
CA ARG A 56 4.23 -2.05 2.55
C ARG A 56 5.33 -1.13 3.05
N LYS A 57 5.77 -0.16 2.24
CA LYS A 57 6.86 0.77 2.60
C LYS A 57 6.50 1.65 3.80
N GLU A 58 5.22 1.88 4.07
CA GLU A 58 4.78 2.71 5.20
C GLU A 58 4.75 1.99 6.56
N GLU A 59 4.95 0.67 6.64
CA GLU A 59 5.17 0.00 7.93
C GLU A 59 6.49 0.40 8.59
N LYS A 60 7.41 1.04 7.85
CA LYS A 60 8.62 1.65 8.42
C LYS A 60 8.43 3.07 8.95
N SER A 61 7.19 3.57 9.04
CA SER A 61 6.92 4.87 9.65
C SER A 61 6.64 4.72 11.14
N SER A 62 7.71 4.89 11.92
CA SER A 62 7.69 5.61 13.18
C SER A 62 6.72 5.08 14.25
N GLY A 63 6.93 3.83 14.65
CA GLY A 63 6.79 3.56 16.08
C GLY A 63 7.87 4.39 16.76
N LYS A 64 7.53 5.58 17.27
CA LYS A 64 8.40 6.33 18.18
C LYS A 64 8.86 5.30 19.21
N GLN A 65 10.11 4.86 19.12
CA GLN A 65 10.71 4.09 20.19
C GLN A 65 10.69 5.03 21.38
N HIS A 66 9.69 4.88 22.24
CA HIS A 66 9.67 5.55 23.52
C HIS A 66 10.99 5.13 24.15
N LYS A 67 11.88 6.11 24.35
CA LYS A 67 13.13 5.85 25.03
C LYS A 67 12.72 5.44 26.45
N GLU A 68 12.88 4.16 26.76
CA GLU A 68 12.58 3.65 28.09
C GLU A 68 13.87 3.75 28.91
N VAL A 69 13.80 4.50 30.01
CA VAL A 69 14.92 4.69 30.92
C VAL A 69 14.66 3.81 32.15
N PRO A 70 15.59 2.92 32.54
CA PRO A 70 15.44 2.10 33.74
C PRO A 70 15.42 2.98 35.00
N VAL A 71 14.54 2.63 35.94
CA VAL A 71 14.42 3.21 37.27
C VAL A 71 15.06 2.23 38.26
N TYR A 72 16.05 2.71 39.02
CA TYR A 72 16.82 1.90 39.95
C TYR A 72 16.37 2.12 41.39
N GLU A 73 16.31 1.04 42.17
CA GLU A 73 16.24 1.06 43.62
C GLU A 73 17.50 0.38 44.16
N GLY A 74 18.45 1.18 44.65
CA GLY A 74 19.80 0.72 44.95
C GLY A 74 20.51 0.21 43.69
N ASN A 75 20.92 -1.07 43.70
CA ASN A 75 21.61 -1.73 42.57
C ASN A 75 20.68 -2.64 41.74
N ARG A 76 19.35 -2.51 41.88
CA ARG A 76 18.36 -3.32 41.14
C ARG A 76 17.45 -2.42 40.30
N ILE A 77 17.14 -2.87 39.09
CA ILE A 77 16.14 -2.21 38.22
C ILE A 77 14.76 -2.62 38.69
N VAL A 78 13.92 -1.64 39.04
CA VAL A 78 12.56 -1.88 39.55
C VAL A 78 11.47 -1.54 38.54
N ALA A 79 11.75 -0.66 37.59
CA ALA A 79 10.80 -0.28 36.54
C ALA A 79 11.50 0.31 35.31
N TYR A 80 10.74 0.49 34.23
CA TYR A 80 11.14 1.26 33.06
C TYR A 80 10.18 2.44 32.89
N ARG A 81 10.70 3.66 32.83
CA ARG A 81 9.91 4.86 32.58
C ARG A 81 10.01 5.26 31.12
N ARG A 82 8.87 5.49 30.47
CA ARG A 82 8.82 6.12 29.15
C ARG A 82 9.13 7.61 29.29
N VAL A 83 10.19 8.07 28.63
CA VAL A 83 10.42 9.50 28.44
C VAL A 83 9.92 9.88 27.05
N SER A 84 8.88 10.71 26.98
CA SER A 84 8.54 11.39 25.73
C SER A 84 9.45 12.62 25.60
N SER A 85 10.25 12.69 24.55
CA SER A 85 10.84 13.95 24.10
C SER A 85 9.77 14.83 23.48
#